data_AF-A0A519ZWL8-F1
#
_entry.id   AF-A0A519ZWL8-F1
#
_cell.length_a   1.000
_cell.length_b   1.000
_cell.length_c   1.000
_cell.angle_alpha   90.00
_cell.angle_beta   90.00
_cell.angle_gamma   90.00
#
_symmetry.space_group_name_H-M   'P 1'
#
loop_
_entity.id
_entity.type
_entity.pdbx_description
1 polymer ?
#
loop_
_entity_poly.entity_id
_entity_poly.type
_entity_poly.pdbx_seq_one_letter_code
_entity_poly.pdbx_strand_id
1 'polypeptide(L)'
;MHKLATLDYIVFFVYFLIVAGYGIWIYNRKTGHDGTVEGDSKDYFLAEGSLTWWAIGSSLIASNISAEQFVGMAGSGFKIGLAISAYEWMASVTLIIVATFFIPVYLKNKIFTMPQFLHQRYNGTVAMIMA
;
A
#
# COMPACT_ATOMS: atom_id res chain seq x y z
N MET A 1 6.44 32.02 -19.23
CA MET A 1 6.90 30.67 -18.83
C MET A 1 7.61 30.79 -17.51
N HIS A 2 6.96 30.43 -16.40
CA HIS A 2 7.65 30.35 -15.10
C HIS A 2 8.62 29.17 -15.15
N LYS A 3 9.92 29.46 -15.16
CA LYS A 3 10.96 28.44 -15.01
C LYS A 3 11.07 28.10 -13.53
N LEU A 4 11.18 26.80 -13.21
CA LEU A 4 11.48 26.35 -11.86
C LEU A 4 12.82 26.94 -11.41
N ALA A 5 12.93 27.30 -10.13
CA ALA A 5 14.16 27.84 -9.59
C ALA A 5 15.25 26.77 -9.60
N THR A 6 16.51 27.17 -9.70
CA THR A 6 17.65 26.23 -9.62
C THR A 6 17.62 25.41 -8.33
N LEU A 7 17.12 25.98 -7.23
CA LEU A 7 16.91 25.30 -5.96
C LEU A 7 15.88 24.16 -6.07
N ASP A 8 14.81 24.32 -6.83
CA ASP A 8 13.77 23.28 -6.99
C ASP A 8 14.35 22.03 -7.65
N TYR A 9 15.19 22.22 -8.67
CA TYR A 9 15.90 21.11 -9.32
C TYR A 9 16.86 20.41 -8.38
N ILE A 10 17.61 21.16 -7.55
CA ILE A 10 18.54 20.57 -6.58
C ILE A 10 17.76 19.70 -5.58
N VAL A 11 16.67 20.22 -5.01
CA VAL A 11 15.83 19.46 -4.07
C VAL A 11 15.25 18.20 -4.73
N PHE A 12 14.78 18.31 -5.97
CA PHE A 12 14.25 17.18 -6.73
C PHE A 12 15.29 16.07 -6.93
N PHE A 13 16.50 16.40 -7.39
CA PHE A 13 17.55 15.41 -7.60
C PHE A 13 18.06 14.82 -6.29
N VAL A 14 18.22 15.62 -5.24
CA VAL A 14 18.63 15.12 -3.91
C VAL A 14 17.60 14.13 -3.36
N TYR A 15 16.31 14.45 -3.46
CA TYR A 15 15.24 13.53 -3.06
C TYR A 15 15.35 12.19 -3.80
N PHE A 16 15.51 12.23 -5.12
CA PHE A 16 15.63 11.02 -5.93
C PHE A 16 16.86 10.18 -5.56
N LEU A 17 18.01 10.83 -5.34
CA LEU A 17 19.24 10.16 -4.91
C LEU A 17 19.10 9.51 -3.53
N ILE A 18 18.43 10.15 -2.58
CA ILE A 18 18.19 9.58 -1.25
C ILE A 18 17.31 8.34 -1.36
N VAL A 19 16.19 8.40 -2.09
CA VAL A 19 15.26 7.28 -2.24
C VAL A 19 15.92 6.11 -2.97
N ALA A 20 16.60 6.38 -4.10
CA ALA A 20 17.32 5.37 -4.86
C ALA A 20 18.48 4.77 -4.05
N GLY A 21 19.26 5.62 -3.37
CA GLY A 21 20.37 5.21 -2.52
C GLY A 21 19.91 4.34 -1.35
N TYR A 22 18.81 4.69 -0.69
CA TYR A 22 18.21 3.88 0.36
C TYR A 22 17.72 2.52 -0.17
N GLY A 23 17.07 2.50 -1.33
CA GLY A 23 16.65 1.27 -1.99
C GLY A 23 17.82 0.34 -2.33
N ILE A 24 18.88 0.89 -2.93
CA ILE A 24 20.10 0.15 -3.26
C ILE A 24 20.81 -0.34 -1.98
N TRP A 25 20.87 0.49 -0.93
CA TRP A 25 21.47 0.11 0.34
C TRP A 25 20.73 -1.06 1.01
N ILE A 26 19.39 -1.04 1.04
CA ILE A 26 18.60 -2.18 1.53
C ILE A 26 18.83 -3.42 0.67
N TYR A 27 18.82 -3.27 -0.66
CA TYR A 27 19.04 -4.37 -1.59
C TYR A 27 20.41 -5.03 -1.37
N ASN A 28 21.48 -4.22 -1.27
CA ASN A 28 22.83 -4.70 -1.02
C ASN A 28 22.99 -5.29 0.38
N ARG A 29 22.32 -4.74 1.40
CA ARG A 29 22.35 -5.27 2.77
C ARG A 29 21.65 -6.63 2.86
N LYS A 30 20.53 -6.82 2.16
CA LYS A 30 19.82 -8.10 2.13
C LYS A 30 20.55 -9.15 1.29
N THR A 31 21.24 -8.74 0.22
CA THR A 31 22.04 -9.65 -0.61
C THR A 31 23.40 -9.98 0.01
N GLY A 32 23.98 -9.07 0.81
CA GLY A 32 25.31 -9.23 1.42
C GLY A 32 25.35 -9.96 2.75
N HIS A 33 24.21 -10.19 3.41
CA HIS A 33 24.14 -10.87 4.70
C HIS A 33 23.64 -12.32 4.65
N ASP A 34 23.16 -12.79 3.50
CA ASP A 34 22.84 -14.19 3.30
C ASP A 34 23.01 -14.56 1.82
N GLY A 35 23.96 -15.44 1.53
CA GLY A 35 24.17 -16.05 0.21
C GLY A 35 23.04 -17.01 -0.19
N THR A 36 21.83 -16.77 0.31
CA THR A 36 20.62 -17.52 0.02
C THR A 36 19.56 -16.54 -0.42
N VAL A 37 19.37 -16.46 -1.74
CA VAL A 37 18.11 -16.00 -2.36
C VAL A 37 16.92 -16.91 -1.95
N GLU A 38 17.19 -17.93 -1.14
CA GLU A 38 16.25 -18.83 -0.45
C GLU A 38 16.14 -18.53 1.06
N GLY A 39 16.28 -17.26 1.47
CA GLY A 39 15.87 -16.83 2.80
C GLY A 39 14.35 -16.93 2.91
N ASP A 40 13.88 -18.13 3.22
CA ASP A 40 12.56 -18.58 3.65
C ASP A 40 11.51 -17.48 3.51
N SER A 41 10.57 -17.58 2.56
CA SER A 41 9.44 -16.65 2.42
C SER A 41 8.82 -16.30 3.79
N LYS A 42 8.90 -17.25 4.72
CA LYS A 42 8.71 -17.06 6.15
C LYS A 42 9.38 -15.84 6.79
N ASP A 43 10.59 -15.38 6.54
CA ASP A 43 11.14 -14.17 7.22
C ASP A 43 10.53 -12.87 6.70
N TYR A 44 10.08 -12.84 5.45
CA TYR A 44 9.26 -11.75 4.91
C TYR A 44 7.82 -11.81 5.46
N PHE A 45 7.33 -13.02 5.75
CA PHE A 45 6.02 -13.30 6.34
C PHE A 45 6.05 -13.39 7.88
N LEU A 46 7.19 -13.50 8.59
CA LEU A 46 7.29 -13.73 10.05
C LEU A 46 7.00 -12.44 10.83
N ALA A 47 6.85 -11.33 10.10
CA ALA A 47 6.16 -10.15 10.58
C ALA A 47 4.64 -10.41 10.83
N GLU A 48 4.07 -11.56 10.41
CA GLU A 48 2.66 -12.00 10.60
C GLU A 48 2.20 -12.13 12.07
N GLY A 49 3.01 -11.74 13.04
CA GLY A 49 2.60 -11.66 14.44
C GLY A 49 3.22 -10.54 15.26
N SER A 50 4.18 -9.79 14.72
CA SER A 50 4.96 -8.79 15.48
C SER A 50 4.68 -7.34 15.06
N LEU A 51 3.86 -7.12 14.03
CA LEU A 51 3.46 -5.79 13.59
C LEU A 51 2.49 -5.17 14.59
N THR A 52 2.86 -4.00 15.12
CA THR A 52 2.01 -3.22 16.01
C THR A 52 0.79 -2.68 15.25
N TRP A 53 -0.34 -2.54 15.95
CA TRP A 53 -1.60 -2.08 15.35
C TRP A 53 -1.48 -0.74 14.60
N TRP A 54 -0.65 0.18 15.11
CA TRP A 54 -0.41 1.47 14.48
C TRP A 54 0.46 1.37 13.22
N ALA A 55 1.41 0.42 13.17
CA ALA A 55 2.20 0.16 11.98
C ALA A 55 1.31 -0.39 10.85
N ILE A 56 0.43 -1.35 11.17
CA ILE A 56 -0.56 -1.90 10.23
C ILE A 56 -1.48 -0.79 9.71
N GLY A 57 -2.05 0.02 10.60
CA GLY A 57 -2.93 1.13 10.21
C GLY A 57 -2.22 2.16 9.32
N SER A 58 -1.00 2.57 9.68
CA SER A 58 -0.22 3.53 8.89
C SER A 58 0.13 2.99 7.50
N SER A 59 0.47 1.69 7.40
CA SER A 59 0.77 1.04 6.13
C SER A 59 -0.45 0.96 5.22
N LEU A 60 -1.63 0.69 5.78
CA LEU A 60 -2.88 0.64 5.03
C LEU A 60 -3.23 2.00 4.42
N ILE A 61 -3.11 3.08 5.22
CA ILE A 61 -3.33 4.45 4.71
C ILE A 61 -2.26 4.82 3.68
N ALA A 62 -0.98 4.56 3.97
CA ALA A 62 0.12 4.87 3.07
C ALA A 62 -0.03 4.15 1.70
N SER A 63 -0.57 2.94 1.69
CA SER A 63 -0.81 2.18 0.46
C SER A 63 -1.98 2.73 -0.36
N ASN A 64 -2.88 3.50 0.24
CA ASN A 64 -4.02 4.10 -0.44
C ASN A 64 -3.76 5.53 -0.94
N ILE A 65 -2.79 6.24 -0.34
CA ILE A 65 -2.44 7.60 -0.77
C ILE A 65 -1.53 7.55 -2.01
N SER A 66 -2.02 8.12 -3.10
CA SER A 66 -1.28 8.24 -4.37
C SER A 66 -1.24 9.70 -4.86
N ALA A 67 -0.44 9.96 -5.90
CA ALA A 67 -0.41 11.28 -6.54
C ALA A 67 -1.79 11.69 -7.12
N GLU A 68 -2.58 10.71 -7.57
CA GLU A 68 -3.97 10.92 -7.99
C GLU A 68 -4.83 11.42 -6.83
N GLN A 69 -4.68 10.81 -5.65
CA GLN A 69 -5.41 11.24 -4.46
C GLN A 69 -5.07 12.69 -4.10
N PHE A 70 -3.80 13.09 -4.20
CA PHE A 70 -3.37 14.45 -3.86
C PHE A 70 -3.87 15.50 -4.85
N VAL A 71 -3.66 15.29 -6.16
CA VAL A 71 -4.02 16.28 -7.20
C VAL A 71 -5.52 16.21 -7.54
N GLY A 72 -6.07 15.01 -7.66
CA GLY A 72 -7.46 14.75 -8.02
C GLY A 72 -8.44 15.20 -6.94
N MET A 73 -8.16 14.91 -5.66
CA MET A 73 -9.01 15.43 -4.58
C MET A 73 -8.91 16.94 -4.44
N ALA A 74 -7.74 17.55 -4.60
CA ALA A 74 -7.62 19.00 -4.54
C ALA A 74 -8.44 19.66 -5.67
N GLY A 75 -8.41 19.09 -6.88
CA GLY A 75 -9.23 19.53 -8.01
C GLY A 75 -10.73 19.36 -7.76
N SER A 76 -11.15 18.24 -7.19
CA SER A 76 -12.53 18.02 -6.76
C SER A 76 -12.93 19.01 -5.66
N GLY A 77 -12.08 19.23 -4.66
CA GLY A 77 -12.30 20.21 -3.60
C GLY A 77 -12.47 21.64 -4.11
N PHE A 78 -11.76 22.02 -5.18
CA PHE A 78 -11.99 23.32 -5.84
C PHE A 78 -13.38 23.42 -6.50
N LYS A 79 -13.92 22.32 -7.04
CA LYS A 79 -15.21 22.31 -7.74
C LYS A 79 -16.41 22.11 -6.82
N ILE A 80 -16.31 21.16 -5.89
CA ILE A 80 -17.42 20.71 -5.04
C ILE A 80 -17.20 21.00 -3.55
N GLY A 81 -16.09 21.67 -3.19
CA GLY A 81 -15.79 22.06 -1.82
C GLY A 81 -15.55 20.87 -0.91
N LEU A 82 -15.95 21.00 0.36
CA LEU A 82 -15.76 19.98 1.38
C LEU A 82 -16.57 18.68 1.11
N ALA A 83 -17.54 18.71 0.20
CA ALA A 83 -18.37 17.54 -0.09
C ALA A 83 -17.55 16.31 -0.53
N ILE A 84 -16.37 16.50 -1.15
CA ILE A 84 -15.47 15.40 -1.52
C ILE A 84 -14.99 14.59 -0.31
N SER A 85 -14.87 15.20 0.87
CA SER A 85 -14.40 14.51 2.08
C SER A 85 -15.39 13.47 2.59
N ALA A 86 -16.66 13.53 2.16
CA ALA A 86 -17.65 12.51 2.48
C ALA A 86 -17.21 11.11 2.01
N TYR A 87 -16.43 11.03 0.92
CA TYR A 87 -15.87 9.77 0.43
C TYR A 87 -14.95 9.13 1.47
N GLU A 88 -14.02 9.89 2.04
CA GLU A 88 -13.08 9.43 3.07
C GLU A 88 -13.78 9.07 4.39
N TRP A 89 -14.82 9.83 4.76
CA TRP A 89 -15.61 9.55 5.96
C TRP A 89 -16.38 8.24 5.82
N MET A 90 -16.99 8.00 4.66
CA MET A 90 -17.66 6.74 4.37
C MET A 90 -16.66 5.57 4.30
N ALA A 91 -15.51 5.77 3.66
CA ALA A 91 -14.45 4.76 3.59
C ALA A 91 -13.99 4.32 4.99
N SER A 92 -13.84 5.25 5.93
CA SER A 92 -13.49 4.96 7.32
C SER A 92 -14.51 4.04 8.00
N VAL A 93 -15.81 4.29 7.81
CA VAL A 93 -16.88 3.43 8.33
C VAL A 93 -16.87 2.05 7.66
N THR A 94 -16.69 2.01 6.33
CA THR A 94 -16.60 0.75 5.59
C THR A 94 -15.42 -0.10 6.05
N LEU A 95 -14.26 0.51 6.35
CA LEU A 95 -13.10 -0.21 6.88
C LEU A 95 -13.40 -0.88 8.22
N ILE A 96 -14.17 -0.25 9.11
CA ILE A 96 -14.61 -0.87 10.38
C ILE A 96 -15.48 -2.10 10.12
N ILE A 97 -16.41 -2.02 9.17
CA ILE A 97 -17.28 -3.14 8.77
C ILE A 97 -16.43 -4.28 8.18
N VAL A 98 -15.50 -3.97 7.28
CA VAL A 98 -14.60 -4.97 6.70
C VAL A 98 -13.74 -5.62 7.78
N ALA A 99 -13.17 -4.83 8.69
CA ALA A 99 -12.37 -5.35 9.81
C ALA A 99 -13.17 -6.27 10.74
N THR A 100 -14.44 -5.96 10.99
CA THR A 100 -15.28 -6.72 11.93
C THR A 100 -15.88 -7.98 11.31
N PHE A 101 -16.36 -7.91 10.06
CA PHE A 101 -17.12 -9.00 9.44
C PHE A 101 -16.31 -9.81 8.44
N PHE A 102 -15.44 -9.17 7.65
CA PHE A 102 -14.75 -9.82 6.54
C PHE A 102 -13.41 -10.42 6.98
N ILE A 103 -12.58 -9.65 7.71
CA ILE A 103 -11.25 -10.11 8.16
C ILE A 103 -11.32 -11.43 8.95
N PRO A 104 -12.26 -11.66 9.89
CA PRO A 104 -12.34 -12.94 10.59
C PRO A 104 -12.61 -14.13 9.66
N VAL A 105 -13.37 -13.93 8.58
CA VAL A 105 -13.66 -14.96 7.58
C VAL A 105 -12.42 -15.28 6.75
N TYR A 106 -11.67 -14.26 6.31
CA TYR A 106 -10.42 -14.46 5.57
C TYR A 106 -9.37 -15.20 6.41
N LEU A 107 -9.18 -14.78 7.67
CA LEU A 107 -8.21 -15.41 8.57
C LEU A 107 -8.61 -16.84 8.95
N LYS A 108 -9.90 -17.11 9.22
CA LYS A 108 -10.39 -18.46 9.56
C LYS A 108 -10.21 -19.46 8.41
N ASN A 109 -10.36 -19.00 7.17
CA ASN A 109 -10.19 -19.83 5.97
C ASN A 109 -8.77 -19.81 5.40
N LYS A 110 -7.81 -19.11 6.04
CA LYS A 110 -6.42 -18.96 5.58
C LYS A 110 -6.32 -18.44 4.14
N ILE A 111 -7.09 -17.40 3.85
CA ILE A 111 -7.13 -16.73 2.56
C ILE A 111 -6.27 -15.47 2.63
N PHE A 112 -5.26 -15.39 1.76
CA PHE A 112 -4.25 -14.32 1.77
C PHE A 112 -4.34 -13.39 0.56
N THR A 113 -4.95 -13.84 -0.54
CA THR A 113 -5.08 -13.05 -1.77
C THR A 113 -6.52 -13.02 -2.26
N MET A 114 -6.88 -11.95 -2.99
CA MET A 114 -8.22 -11.82 -3.57
C MET A 114 -8.52 -12.92 -4.61
N PRO A 115 -7.59 -13.29 -5.52
CA PRO A 115 -7.83 -14.40 -6.43
C PRO A 115 -8.03 -15.74 -5.70
N GLN A 116 -7.32 -15.98 -4.59
CA GLN A 116 -7.52 -17.19 -3.77
C GLN A 116 -8.94 -17.25 -3.18
N PHE A 117 -9.47 -16.13 -2.69
CA PHE A 117 -10.86 -16.03 -2.23
C PHE A 117 -11.84 -16.42 -3.35
N LEU A 118 -11.68 -15.82 -4.53
CA LEU A 118 -12.58 -16.06 -5.67
C LEU A 118 -12.50 -17.50 -6.17
N HIS A 119 -11.31 -18.10 -6.15
CA HIS A 119 -11.10 -19.49 -6.52
C HIS A 119 -11.85 -20.44 -5.58
N GLN A 120 -11.73 -20.22 -4.26
CA GLN A 120 -12.37 -21.05 -3.25
C GLN A 120 -13.89 -20.83 -3.17
N ARG A 121 -14.36 -19.61 -3.43
CA ARG A 121 -15.79 -19.25 -3.35
C ARG A 121 -16.57 -19.56 -4.63
N TYR A 122 -15.93 -19.48 -5.79
CA TYR A 122 -16.56 -19.64 -7.10
C TYR A 122 -15.85 -20.72 -7.93
N ASN A 123 -14.84 -20.36 -8.72
CA ASN A 123 -14.05 -21.28 -9.54
C ASN A 123 -12.75 -20.60 -10.04
N GLY A 124 -11.86 -21.38 -10.65
CA GLY A 124 -10.59 -20.88 -11.18
C GLY A 124 -10.72 -19.90 -12.34
N THR A 125 -11.75 -20.01 -13.17
CA THR A 125 -11.98 -19.09 -14.28
C THR A 125 -12.31 -17.69 -13.78
N VAL A 126 -13.18 -17.56 -12.78
CA VAL A 126 -13.52 -16.27 -12.16
C VAL A 126 -12.31 -15.66 -11.46
N ALA A 127 -11.52 -16.48 -10.77
CA ALA A 127 -10.29 -16.02 -10.12
C ALA A 127 -9.28 -15.44 -11.12
N MET A 128 -9.10 -16.08 -12.29
CA MET A 128 -8.14 -15.64 -13.30
C MET A 128 -8.61 -14.41 -14.10
N ILE A 129 -9.92 -14.21 -14.28
CA ILE A 129 -10.46 -13.04 -15.00
C ILE A 129 -10.41 -11.78 -14.13
N MET A 130 -10.52 -11.93 -12.81
CA MET A 130 -10.56 -10.82 -11.84
C MET A 130 -9.20 -10.54 -11.17
N ALA A 131 -8.19 -11.38 -11.43
CA ALA A 131 -6.80 -11.18 -10.99
C ALA A 131 -6.08 -10.18 -11.91
#